data_AF-A0A3E0NEC4-F1
#
_entry.id   AF-A0A3E0NEC4-F1
#
_cell.length_a   1.000
_cell.length_b   1.000
_cell.length_c   1.000
_cell.angle_alpha   90.00
_cell.angle_beta   90.00
_cell.angle_gamma   90.00
#
_symmetry.space_group_name_H-M   'P 1'
#
loop_
_entity.id
_entity.type
_entity.pdbx_description
1 polymer ?
#
loop_
_entity_poly.entity_id
_entity_poly.type
_entity_poly.pdbx_seq_one_letter_code
_entity_poly.pdbx_strand_id
1 'polypeptide(L)'
;MISTPADHGSSTRDNGPAADGFLVEVVRMMRQYPFRWTVPTVVCLLCSLVFALVRPDTWQASQALVVRDEGSTRSDQLRAGDFQHVEQMKTVQETILELSRSRSVLAQALTTVGPPAGTAPVGWPSDEAISGFRKDVQVKPPKGADFGTTEVFYVKVKDHDRERARQLVAAVCDQVKRQYQQLRDEKAQSMIDELTQTVREVRIDRDAATARLKKVESGVGSDLAELRILQISPSGNSDLRRRVSSLETELRASESTYRRNAELRRLLMEARGDLRTLVATPNALLESQPGLRRLKDGLIDAQIRFATARARLTDEHPEVVAAIAAVDEVRRHLTSEIELAIRGVDSEMRLAQTQIDALNEQLAQTNERLRKLAGVRAEYAKSTAEITTYDQLLQTAQENLADARASQAAARTASLITLIDTPDTGARPVSMPRRYLLAAGLFGGFAVGMGLLFVTVPSSLQLGATFGLATAASDAQTKRATSVIQETAQPQPLTEPPSISPATPPSEPPAPRAPVPTGEPPVFAAERGRFSLRYALSKIAAESHASGKVS
;
A
#
# COMPACT_ATOMS: atom_id res chain seq x y z
N MET A 1 4.77 -31.11 86.43
CA MET A 1 4.05 -30.16 87.31
C MET A 1 3.01 -29.44 86.46
N ILE A 2 1.73 -29.80 86.64
CA ILE A 2 0.60 -28.92 87.05
C ILE A 2 0.04 -28.12 85.85
N SER A 3 -1.24 -28.07 85.48
CA SER A 3 -2.49 -28.78 85.80
C SER A 3 -3.52 -28.29 84.75
N THR A 4 -4.54 -29.09 84.46
CA THR A 4 -5.83 -28.71 83.84
C THR A 4 -6.46 -27.51 84.59
N PRO A 5 -7.37 -26.70 83.97
CA PRO A 5 -8.75 -27.14 83.76
C PRO A 5 -9.42 -26.69 82.45
N ALA A 6 -10.58 -27.28 82.21
CA ALA A 6 -11.52 -27.09 81.12
C ALA A 6 -12.31 -25.77 81.21
N ASP A 7 -12.80 -25.26 80.07
CA ASP A 7 -14.17 -24.75 80.00
C ASP A 7 -14.73 -24.76 78.56
N HIS A 8 -16.05 -24.97 78.48
CA HIS A 8 -16.87 -25.20 77.28
C HIS A 8 -17.35 -23.91 76.61
N GLY A 9 -17.65 -23.99 75.31
CA GLY A 9 -18.32 -22.92 74.56
C GLY A 9 -18.72 -23.30 73.13
N SER A 10 -19.59 -24.31 72.98
CA SER A 10 -20.23 -24.68 71.71
C SER A 10 -21.42 -23.77 71.41
N SER A 11 -21.35 -22.98 70.32
CA SER A 11 -22.50 -22.25 69.76
C SER A 11 -23.16 -23.10 68.67
N THR A 12 -24.12 -23.93 69.09
CA THR A 12 -25.08 -24.60 68.23
C THR A 12 -26.16 -23.60 67.82
N ARG A 13 -26.26 -23.31 66.52
CA ARG A 13 -27.43 -22.63 65.91
C ARG A 13 -28.66 -23.53 66.08
N ASP A 14 -29.57 -23.06 66.90
CA ASP A 14 -30.88 -23.63 67.16
C ASP A 14 -31.77 -23.43 65.91
N ASN A 15 -31.89 -24.47 65.08
CA ASN A 15 -32.93 -24.55 64.05
C ASN A 15 -34.22 -24.98 64.76
N GLY A 16 -35.07 -24.01 65.07
CA GLY A 16 -36.28 -24.23 65.87
C GLY A 16 -37.29 -25.22 65.27
N PRO A 17 -38.25 -25.71 66.09
CA PRO A 17 -39.22 -26.78 65.80
C PRO A 17 -40.29 -26.47 64.72
N ALA A 18 -40.10 -25.43 63.91
CA ALA A 18 -41.10 -24.98 62.93
C ALA A 18 -41.08 -25.78 61.61
N ALA A 19 -39.93 -26.31 61.18
CA ALA A 19 -39.82 -27.06 59.92
C ALA A 19 -40.45 -28.46 60.00
N ASP A 20 -40.35 -29.12 61.16
CA ASP A 20 -40.89 -30.47 61.36
C ASP A 20 -42.42 -30.46 61.40
N GLY A 21 -43.04 -29.41 61.96
CA GLY A 21 -44.49 -29.25 61.98
C GLY A 21 -45.08 -29.11 60.57
N PHE A 22 -44.45 -28.31 59.70
CA PHE A 22 -44.90 -28.08 58.34
C PHE A 22 -44.87 -29.37 57.49
N LEU A 23 -43.78 -30.14 57.56
CA LEU A 23 -43.66 -31.39 56.80
C LEU A 23 -44.67 -32.44 57.26
N VAL A 24 -44.90 -32.56 58.57
CA VAL A 24 -45.89 -33.48 59.13
C VAL A 24 -47.31 -33.09 58.71
N GLU A 25 -47.60 -31.80 58.64
CA GLU A 25 -48.92 -31.28 58.25
C GLU A 25 -49.18 -31.43 56.74
N VAL A 26 -48.16 -31.19 55.89
CA VAL A 26 -48.23 -31.45 54.45
C VAL A 26 -48.43 -32.94 54.16
N VAL A 27 -47.73 -33.84 54.88
CA VAL A 27 -47.92 -35.29 54.75
C VAL A 27 -49.32 -35.72 55.20
N ARG A 28 -49.86 -35.11 56.27
CA ARG A 28 -51.23 -35.36 56.72
C ARG A 28 -52.25 -34.90 55.68
N MET A 29 -52.09 -33.71 55.10
CA MET A 29 -52.97 -33.20 54.04
C MET A 29 -52.91 -34.04 52.76
N MET A 30 -51.72 -34.48 52.35
CA MET A 30 -51.56 -35.38 51.20
C MET A 30 -52.26 -36.73 51.42
N ARG A 31 -52.26 -37.26 52.66
CA ARG A 31 -53.00 -38.48 53.01
C ARG A 31 -54.51 -38.29 53.11
N GLN A 32 -54.96 -37.12 53.57
CA GLN A 32 -56.39 -36.85 53.77
C GLN A 32 -57.12 -36.50 52.47
N TYR A 33 -56.44 -35.86 51.51
CA TYR A 33 -57.01 -35.51 50.20
C TYR A 33 -56.21 -36.12 49.03
N PRO A 34 -56.13 -37.47 48.95
CA PRO A 34 -55.29 -38.14 47.97
C PRO A 34 -55.70 -37.79 46.54
N PHE A 35 -56.99 -37.66 46.27
CA PHE A 35 -57.52 -37.40 44.93
C PHE A 35 -57.11 -36.02 44.37
N ARG A 36 -56.87 -35.02 45.24
CA ARG A 36 -56.61 -33.64 44.79
C ARG A 36 -55.20 -33.42 44.24
N TRP A 37 -54.22 -34.18 44.72
CA TRP A 37 -52.86 -34.11 44.20
C TRP A 37 -52.56 -35.25 43.21
N THR A 38 -53.15 -36.44 43.40
CA THR A 38 -52.93 -37.58 42.49
C THR A 38 -53.57 -37.36 41.12
N VAL A 39 -54.78 -36.78 41.03
CA VAL A 39 -55.45 -36.59 39.73
C VAL A 39 -54.67 -35.67 38.80
N PRO A 40 -54.21 -34.46 39.18
CA PRO A 40 -53.37 -33.62 38.32
C PRO A 40 -52.05 -34.30 37.96
N THR A 41 -51.44 -35.03 38.90
CA THR A 41 -50.20 -35.77 38.65
C THR A 41 -50.39 -36.86 37.60
N VAL A 42 -51.45 -37.64 37.72
CA VAL A 42 -51.80 -38.72 36.77
C VAL A 42 -52.18 -38.12 35.42
N VAL A 43 -52.94 -37.03 35.37
CA VAL A 43 -53.31 -36.36 34.11
C VAL A 43 -52.06 -35.83 33.40
N CYS A 44 -51.16 -35.12 34.09
CA CYS A 44 -49.91 -34.63 33.50
C CYS A 44 -48.98 -35.76 33.05
N LEU A 45 -48.91 -36.86 33.81
CA LEU A 45 -48.15 -38.06 33.43
C LEU A 45 -48.75 -38.73 32.20
N LEU A 46 -50.08 -38.86 32.11
CA LEU A 46 -50.78 -39.44 30.97
C LEU A 46 -50.63 -38.56 29.72
N CYS A 47 -50.77 -37.24 29.86
CA CYS A 47 -50.47 -36.29 28.78
C CYS A 47 -49.02 -36.40 28.30
N SER A 48 -48.05 -36.54 29.21
CA SER A 48 -46.63 -36.70 28.87
C SER A 48 -46.34 -38.05 28.20
N LEU A 49 -47.05 -39.11 28.61
CA LEU A 49 -46.98 -40.44 28.00
C LEU A 49 -47.54 -40.42 26.57
N VAL A 50 -48.72 -39.81 26.36
CA VAL A 50 -49.32 -39.63 25.03
C VAL A 50 -48.38 -38.82 24.15
N PHE A 51 -47.84 -37.71 24.66
CA PHE A 51 -46.88 -36.90 23.93
C PHE A 51 -45.60 -37.67 23.57
N ALA A 52 -45.08 -38.51 24.47
CA ALA A 52 -43.89 -39.33 24.23
C ALA A 52 -44.12 -40.46 23.20
N LEU A 53 -45.38 -40.90 23.00
CA LEU A 53 -45.75 -41.91 22.00
C LEU A 53 -46.00 -41.29 20.62
N VAL A 54 -46.55 -40.08 20.56
CA VAL A 54 -46.87 -39.38 19.30
C VAL A 54 -45.64 -38.68 18.71
N ARG A 55 -44.67 -38.29 19.54
CA ARG A 55 -43.48 -37.57 19.07
C ARG A 55 -42.58 -38.47 18.20
N PRO A 56 -42.32 -38.12 16.94
CA PRO A 56 -41.41 -38.88 16.08
C PRO A 56 -39.97 -38.79 16.60
N ASP A 57 -39.22 -39.89 16.45
CA ASP A 57 -37.81 -39.90 16.75
C ASP A 57 -37.05 -39.06 15.71
N THR A 58 -36.10 -38.26 16.19
CA THR A 58 -35.27 -37.39 15.34
C THR A 58 -33.85 -37.93 15.32
N TRP A 59 -33.36 -38.29 14.15
CA TRP A 59 -32.00 -38.73 13.90
C TRP A 59 -31.14 -37.55 13.50
N GLN A 60 -29.86 -37.60 13.86
CA GLN A 60 -28.88 -36.63 13.41
C GLN A 60 -27.77 -37.37 12.68
N ALA A 61 -27.54 -36.98 11.44
CA ALA A 61 -26.36 -37.36 10.69
C ALA A 61 -25.32 -36.26 10.79
N SER A 62 -24.04 -36.63 10.75
CA SER A 62 -22.92 -35.69 10.74
C SER A 62 -21.84 -36.16 9.78
N GLN A 63 -21.25 -35.21 9.07
CA GLN A 63 -20.08 -35.45 8.22
C GLN A 63 -19.02 -34.41 8.56
N ALA A 64 -17.77 -34.87 8.64
CA ALA A 64 -16.63 -34.02 8.87
C ALA A 64 -16.07 -33.50 7.53
N LEU A 65 -15.69 -32.23 7.52
CA LEU A 65 -15.09 -31.54 6.39
C LEU A 65 -13.78 -30.91 6.86
N VAL A 66 -12.74 -31.02 6.04
CA VAL A 66 -11.47 -30.32 6.24
C VAL A 66 -11.39 -29.21 5.20
N VAL A 67 -11.14 -27.99 5.68
CA VAL A 67 -10.67 -26.90 4.81
C VAL A 67 -9.15 -26.93 4.80
N ARG A 68 -8.53 -26.96 3.63
CA ARG A 68 -7.08 -26.75 3.46
C ARG A 68 -6.80 -25.33 3.00
N ASP A 69 -5.58 -24.84 3.20
CA ASP A 69 -5.19 -23.55 2.64
C ASP A 69 -4.91 -23.63 1.13
N GLU A 70 -5.10 -22.51 0.45
CA GLU A 70 -4.63 -22.31 -0.90
C GLU A 70 -3.11 -22.08 -0.85
N GLY A 71 -2.32 -23.01 -1.39
CA GLY A 71 -0.88 -22.81 -1.46
C GLY A 71 -0.59 -21.51 -2.23
N SER A 72 -0.17 -20.47 -1.52
CA SER A 72 0.18 -19.19 -2.14
C SER A 72 1.44 -19.39 -2.97
N THR A 73 1.30 -19.36 -4.29
CA THR A 73 2.43 -19.46 -5.21
C THR A 73 3.21 -18.15 -5.22
N ARG A 74 4.04 -17.96 -4.19
CA ARG A 74 5.30 -17.21 -4.26
C ARG A 74 6.21 -17.74 -3.14
N SER A 75 7.09 -18.68 -3.51
CA SER A 75 8.31 -19.05 -2.77
C SER A 75 8.28 -20.17 -1.71
N ASP A 76 7.13 -20.72 -1.29
CA ASP A 76 7.10 -21.81 -0.29
C ASP A 76 6.60 -23.14 -0.87
N GLN A 77 7.42 -23.75 -1.72
CA GLN A 77 7.15 -25.05 -2.36
C GLN A 77 7.15 -26.26 -1.39
N LEU A 78 7.19 -26.07 -0.07
CA LEU A 78 7.31 -27.19 0.89
C LEU A 78 6.25 -27.21 2.01
N ARG A 79 5.32 -26.26 2.07
CA ARG A 79 4.21 -26.26 3.04
C ARG A 79 2.87 -25.91 2.39
N ALA A 80 2.51 -26.64 1.34
CA ALA A 80 1.15 -26.64 0.84
C ALA A 80 0.23 -27.31 1.87
N GLY A 81 -0.64 -26.54 2.54
CA GLY A 81 -1.74 -27.09 3.35
C GLY A 81 -2.08 -26.34 4.64
N ASP A 82 -1.24 -25.43 5.12
CA ASP A 82 -1.41 -24.78 6.44
C ASP A 82 -1.79 -23.31 6.27
N PHE A 83 -2.84 -22.85 6.95
CA PHE A 83 -3.30 -21.47 6.86
C PHE A 83 -2.27 -20.51 7.46
N GLN A 84 -1.77 -19.55 6.67
CA GLN A 84 -0.80 -18.60 7.20
C GLN A 84 -1.38 -17.68 8.29
N HIS A 85 -2.69 -17.45 8.30
CA HIS A 85 -3.37 -16.59 9.26
C HIS A 85 -4.70 -17.21 9.72
N VAL A 86 -4.91 -17.27 11.04
CA VAL A 86 -6.15 -17.75 11.69
C VAL A 86 -7.41 -17.04 11.15
N GLU A 87 -7.28 -15.76 10.79
CA GLU A 87 -8.38 -14.94 10.25
C GLU A 87 -8.84 -15.40 8.85
N GLN A 88 -7.90 -15.86 8.01
CA GLN A 88 -8.23 -16.36 6.66
C GLN A 88 -9.03 -17.66 6.77
N MET A 89 -8.58 -18.58 7.62
CA MET A 89 -9.31 -19.82 7.90
C MET A 89 -10.71 -19.53 8.44
N LYS A 90 -10.84 -18.61 9.39
CA LYS A 90 -12.13 -18.19 9.94
C LYS A 90 -13.06 -17.64 8.85
N THR A 91 -12.56 -16.76 7.99
CA THR A 91 -13.33 -16.18 6.89
C THR A 91 -13.85 -17.24 5.92
N VAL A 92 -13.00 -18.21 5.57
CA VAL A 92 -13.41 -19.34 4.70
C VAL A 92 -14.47 -20.20 5.39
N GLN A 93 -14.29 -20.51 6.67
CA GLN A 93 -15.26 -21.31 7.44
C GLN A 93 -16.62 -20.61 7.61
N GLU A 94 -16.62 -19.29 7.84
CA GLU A 94 -17.83 -18.47 7.89
C GLU A 94 -18.52 -18.41 6.53
N THR A 95 -17.75 -18.28 5.45
CA THR A 95 -18.27 -18.35 4.08
C THR A 95 -18.93 -19.71 3.83
N ILE A 96 -18.28 -20.82 4.20
CA ILE A 96 -18.83 -22.17 4.08
C ILE A 96 -20.12 -22.33 4.92
N LEU A 97 -20.16 -21.78 6.14
CA LEU A 97 -21.36 -21.76 6.98
C LEU A 97 -22.52 -21.04 6.28
N GLU A 98 -22.28 -19.85 5.72
CA GLU A 98 -23.30 -19.10 4.98
C GLU A 98 -23.76 -19.86 3.73
N LEU A 99 -22.83 -20.44 2.95
CA LEU A 99 -23.18 -21.28 1.80
C LEU A 99 -24.01 -22.49 2.21
N SER A 100 -23.67 -23.17 3.31
CA SER A 100 -24.41 -24.34 3.80
C SER A 100 -25.86 -24.06 4.18
N ARG A 101 -26.18 -22.80 4.50
CA ARG A 101 -27.53 -22.34 4.84
C ARG A 101 -28.22 -21.61 3.69
N SER A 102 -27.52 -21.36 2.59
CA SER A 102 -28.06 -20.66 1.43
C SER A 102 -29.25 -21.44 0.83
N ARG A 103 -30.24 -20.70 0.33
CA ARG A 103 -31.47 -21.29 -0.22
C ARG A 103 -31.15 -22.22 -1.41
N SER A 104 -30.21 -21.82 -2.27
CA SER A 104 -29.83 -22.58 -3.47
C SER A 104 -29.20 -23.93 -3.11
N VAL A 105 -28.26 -23.94 -2.15
CA VAL A 105 -27.60 -25.18 -1.69
C VAL A 105 -28.62 -26.13 -1.06
N LEU A 106 -29.47 -25.62 -0.16
CA LEU A 106 -30.47 -26.42 0.53
C LEU A 106 -31.55 -26.95 -0.43
N ALA A 107 -32.01 -26.14 -1.38
CA ALA A 107 -32.96 -26.57 -2.40
C ALA A 107 -32.38 -27.69 -3.27
N GLN A 108 -31.16 -27.53 -3.78
CA GLN A 108 -30.52 -28.56 -4.61
C GLN A 108 -30.24 -29.85 -3.83
N ALA A 109 -29.87 -29.75 -2.55
CA ALA A 109 -29.72 -30.91 -1.68
C ALA A 109 -31.05 -31.66 -1.47
N LEU A 110 -32.15 -30.92 -1.21
CA LEU A 110 -33.48 -31.51 -1.08
C LEU A 110 -33.99 -32.11 -2.40
N THR A 111 -33.67 -31.51 -3.54
CA THR A 111 -33.99 -32.07 -4.86
C THR A 111 -33.22 -33.37 -5.11
N THR A 112 -31.95 -33.44 -4.69
CA THR A 112 -31.09 -34.62 -4.89
C THR A 112 -31.58 -35.82 -4.08
N VAL A 113 -32.01 -35.60 -2.84
CA VAL A 113 -32.47 -36.67 -1.94
C VAL A 113 -33.96 -37.00 -2.13
N GLY A 114 -34.76 -36.01 -2.53
CA GLY A 114 -36.20 -36.16 -2.70
C GLY A 114 -37.01 -35.97 -1.41
N PRO A 115 -38.35 -36.04 -1.53
CA PRO A 115 -39.25 -35.78 -0.42
C PRO A 115 -39.27 -36.93 0.61
N PRO A 116 -39.79 -36.69 1.83
CA PRO A 116 -39.89 -37.73 2.85
C PRO A 116 -40.82 -38.86 2.40
N ALA A 117 -40.54 -40.09 2.83
CA ALA A 117 -41.38 -41.25 2.52
C ALA A 117 -42.86 -40.97 2.87
N GLY A 118 -43.75 -41.16 1.89
CA GLY A 118 -45.20 -40.95 2.06
C GLY A 118 -45.71 -39.54 1.77
N THR A 119 -44.84 -38.59 1.42
CA THR A 119 -45.25 -37.26 0.92
C THR A 119 -44.61 -37.01 -0.44
N ALA A 120 -45.40 -36.89 -1.50
CA ALA A 120 -44.92 -36.49 -2.83
C ALA A 120 -45.63 -35.20 -3.26
N PRO A 121 -45.33 -34.06 -2.61
CA PRO A 121 -45.95 -32.80 -2.98
C PRO A 121 -45.53 -32.41 -4.40
N VAL A 122 -46.50 -31.96 -5.20
CA VAL A 122 -46.26 -31.37 -6.52
C VAL A 122 -45.43 -30.10 -6.32
N GLY A 123 -44.28 -29.98 -6.99
CA GLY A 123 -43.39 -28.83 -6.85
C GLY A 123 -42.37 -28.92 -5.70
N TRP A 124 -41.91 -30.11 -5.35
CA TRP A 124 -40.81 -30.30 -4.39
C TRP A 124 -39.47 -29.75 -4.92
N PRO A 125 -38.64 -29.09 -4.10
CA PRO A 125 -38.90 -28.67 -2.71
C PRO A 125 -39.69 -27.35 -2.63
N SER A 126 -40.64 -27.25 -1.70
CA SER A 126 -41.37 -26.01 -1.43
C SER A 126 -40.55 -25.03 -0.58
N ASP A 127 -40.89 -23.74 -0.64
CA ASP A 127 -40.20 -22.70 0.15
C ASP A 127 -40.27 -22.95 1.66
N GLU A 128 -41.40 -23.49 2.13
CA GLU A 128 -41.56 -23.93 3.51
C GLU A 128 -40.61 -25.09 3.84
N ALA A 129 -40.49 -26.09 2.97
CA ALA A 129 -39.58 -27.22 3.16
C ALA A 129 -38.12 -26.78 3.22
N ILE A 130 -37.70 -25.83 2.36
CA ILE A 130 -36.35 -25.26 2.40
C ILE A 130 -36.10 -24.50 3.71
N SER A 131 -37.09 -23.70 4.15
CA SER A 131 -36.98 -22.93 5.40
C SER A 131 -36.93 -23.82 6.64
N GLY A 132 -37.69 -24.92 6.64
CA GLY A 132 -37.66 -25.95 7.68
C GLY A 132 -36.30 -26.64 7.71
N PHE A 133 -35.86 -27.13 6.55
CA PHE A 133 -34.57 -27.81 6.42
C PHE A 133 -33.39 -26.93 6.85
N ARG A 134 -33.42 -25.63 6.59
CA ARG A 134 -32.42 -24.67 7.08
C ARG A 134 -32.26 -24.70 8.61
N LYS A 135 -33.35 -24.89 9.36
CA LYS A 135 -33.31 -24.97 10.85
C LYS A 135 -32.66 -26.26 11.33
N ASP A 136 -32.75 -27.31 10.52
CA ASP A 136 -32.24 -28.65 10.82
C ASP A 136 -30.77 -28.85 10.41
N VAL A 137 -30.22 -27.94 9.60
CA VAL A 137 -28.80 -27.90 9.19
C VAL A 137 -27.98 -27.05 10.16
N GLN A 138 -26.94 -27.65 10.73
CA GLN A 138 -26.01 -27.00 11.66
C GLN A 138 -24.57 -27.28 11.26
N VAL A 139 -23.76 -26.23 11.12
CA VAL A 139 -22.30 -26.37 10.98
C VAL A 139 -21.67 -26.00 12.31
N LYS A 140 -20.85 -26.89 12.87
CA LYS A 140 -20.18 -26.67 14.15
C LYS A 140 -18.72 -27.13 14.11
N PRO A 141 -17.81 -26.36 14.70
CA PRO A 141 -16.43 -26.79 14.93
C PRO A 141 -16.37 -27.95 15.96
N PRO A 142 -15.28 -28.74 15.96
CA PRO A 142 -15.02 -29.80 16.93
C PRO A 142 -15.02 -29.26 18.36
N LYS A 143 -15.59 -30.04 19.29
CA LYS A 143 -15.52 -29.81 20.75
C LYS A 143 -15.95 -28.41 21.22
N GLY A 144 -16.71 -27.66 20.42
CA GLY A 144 -17.15 -26.30 20.78
C GLY A 144 -16.06 -25.25 20.72
N ALA A 145 -14.98 -25.49 19.96
CA ALA A 145 -13.98 -24.47 19.63
C ALA A 145 -14.61 -23.32 18.83
N ASP A 146 -13.89 -22.22 18.66
CA ASP A 146 -14.30 -21.15 17.77
C ASP A 146 -13.91 -21.46 16.31
N PHE A 147 -14.62 -20.86 15.36
CA PHE A 147 -14.23 -20.91 13.95
C PHE A 147 -12.84 -20.29 13.76
N GLY A 148 -11.99 -20.95 12.97
CA GLY A 148 -10.59 -20.57 12.77
C GLY A 148 -9.58 -21.21 13.74
N THR A 149 -10.01 -21.95 14.78
CA THR A 149 -9.06 -22.67 15.66
C THR A 149 -8.67 -24.05 15.12
N THR A 150 -9.52 -24.67 14.30
CA THR A 150 -9.30 -26.00 13.73
C THR A 150 -9.69 -26.06 12.27
N GLU A 151 -8.95 -26.80 11.45
CA GLU A 151 -9.24 -27.01 10.02
C GLU A 151 -10.49 -27.87 9.76
N VAL A 152 -10.89 -28.67 10.75
CA VAL A 152 -12.00 -29.62 10.66
C VAL A 152 -13.28 -28.98 11.20
N PHE A 153 -14.41 -29.22 10.54
CA PHE A 153 -15.74 -28.85 11.03
C PHE A 153 -16.78 -29.91 10.66
N TYR A 154 -17.90 -29.93 11.37
CA TYR A 154 -18.97 -30.91 11.18
C TYR A 154 -20.21 -30.24 10.63
N VAL A 155 -20.69 -30.71 9.48
CA VAL A 155 -22.04 -30.43 9.02
C VAL A 155 -22.95 -31.50 9.61
N LYS A 156 -23.99 -31.06 10.31
CA LYS A 156 -24.98 -31.93 10.94
C LYS A 156 -26.37 -31.60 10.42
N VAL A 157 -27.13 -32.63 10.07
CA VAL A 157 -28.52 -32.50 9.62
C VAL A 157 -29.40 -33.39 10.46
N LYS A 158 -30.59 -32.89 10.80
CA LYS A 158 -31.63 -33.66 11.49
C LYS A 158 -32.73 -34.07 10.53
N ASP A 159 -33.19 -35.31 10.64
CA ASP A 159 -34.38 -35.82 9.94
C ASP A 159 -35.10 -36.86 10.81
N HIS A 160 -36.33 -37.22 10.47
CA HIS A 160 -37.09 -38.30 11.09
C HIS A 160 -36.66 -39.69 10.61
N ASP A 161 -36.08 -39.78 9.41
CA ASP A 161 -35.49 -41.01 8.89
C ASP A 161 -33.95 -40.97 8.97
N ARG A 162 -33.37 -42.05 9.49
CA ARG A 162 -31.93 -42.22 9.65
C ARG A 162 -31.21 -42.21 8.30
N GLU A 163 -31.73 -42.93 7.31
CA GLU A 163 -31.06 -43.06 6.02
C GLU A 163 -31.15 -41.76 5.22
N ARG A 164 -32.34 -41.15 5.25
CA ARG A 164 -32.55 -39.82 4.67
C ARG A 164 -31.65 -38.76 5.29
N ALA A 165 -31.45 -38.76 6.61
CA ALA A 165 -30.52 -37.84 7.27
C ALA A 165 -29.09 -37.98 6.72
N ARG A 166 -28.61 -39.23 6.49
CA ARG A 166 -27.28 -39.48 5.90
C ARG A 166 -27.19 -38.91 4.49
N GLN A 167 -28.19 -39.19 3.65
CA GLN A 167 -28.24 -38.72 2.27
C GLN A 167 -28.32 -37.18 2.19
N LEU A 168 -29.08 -36.55 3.08
CA LEU A 168 -29.20 -35.08 3.16
C LEU A 168 -27.88 -34.42 3.57
N VAL A 169 -27.16 -34.96 4.56
CA VAL A 169 -25.83 -34.44 4.92
C VAL A 169 -24.88 -34.54 3.72
N ALA A 170 -24.79 -35.71 3.08
CA ALA A 170 -23.92 -35.89 1.91
C ALA A 170 -24.26 -34.89 0.79
N ALA A 171 -25.55 -34.76 0.45
CA ALA A 171 -26.00 -33.86 -0.59
C ALA A 171 -25.70 -32.38 -0.26
N VAL A 172 -25.85 -31.96 1.01
CA VAL A 172 -25.47 -30.62 1.45
C VAL A 172 -23.96 -30.42 1.32
N CYS A 173 -23.14 -31.34 1.80
CA CYS A 173 -21.67 -31.24 1.73
C CYS A 173 -21.18 -31.14 0.27
N ASP A 174 -21.70 -31.99 -0.62
CA ASP A 174 -21.36 -31.97 -2.05
C ASP A 174 -21.78 -30.66 -2.71
N GLN A 175 -22.97 -30.16 -2.38
CA GLN A 175 -23.48 -28.94 -2.97
C GLN A 175 -22.74 -27.70 -2.46
N VAL A 176 -22.38 -27.65 -1.18
CA VAL A 176 -21.50 -26.60 -0.62
C VAL A 176 -20.15 -26.62 -1.32
N LYS A 177 -19.55 -27.79 -1.53
CA LYS A 177 -18.27 -27.92 -2.25
C LYS A 177 -18.36 -27.35 -3.67
N ARG A 178 -19.40 -27.70 -4.43
CA ARG A 178 -19.62 -27.19 -5.79
C ARG A 178 -19.82 -25.68 -5.81
N GLN A 179 -20.70 -25.16 -4.95
CA GLN A 179 -21.02 -23.74 -4.92
C GLN A 179 -19.83 -22.89 -4.45
N TYR A 180 -19.03 -23.39 -3.50
CA TYR A 180 -17.81 -22.73 -3.06
C TYR A 180 -16.75 -22.70 -4.18
N GLN A 181 -16.58 -23.82 -4.89
CA GLN A 181 -15.70 -23.88 -6.05
C GLN A 181 -16.11 -22.87 -7.13
N GLN A 182 -17.42 -22.79 -7.43
CA GLN A 182 -17.95 -21.84 -8.40
C GLN A 182 -17.68 -20.38 -7.97
N LEU A 183 -17.98 -20.02 -6.71
CA LEU A 183 -17.73 -18.68 -6.18
C LEU A 183 -16.24 -18.30 -6.30
N ARG A 184 -15.35 -19.26 -6.04
CA ARG A 184 -13.91 -19.06 -6.18
C ARG A 184 -13.47 -18.88 -7.63
N ASP A 185 -13.99 -19.71 -8.53
CA ASP A 185 -13.70 -19.61 -9.97
C ASP A 185 -14.18 -18.26 -10.54
N GLU A 186 -15.37 -17.79 -10.13
CA GLU A 186 -15.92 -16.47 -10.48
C GLU A 186 -15.03 -15.33 -9.95
N LYS A 187 -14.61 -15.40 -8.68
CA LYS A 187 -13.71 -14.40 -8.08
C LYS A 187 -12.35 -14.35 -8.80
N ALA A 188 -11.77 -15.52 -9.08
CA ALA A 188 -10.50 -15.62 -9.81
C ALA A 188 -10.63 -15.07 -11.23
N GLN A 189 -11.73 -15.38 -11.92
CA GLN A 189 -12.01 -14.85 -13.25
C GLN A 189 -12.15 -13.33 -13.22
N SER A 190 -12.91 -12.77 -12.27
CA SER A 190 -13.07 -11.33 -12.11
C SER A 190 -11.73 -10.63 -11.87
N MET A 191 -10.84 -11.22 -11.07
CA MET A 191 -9.49 -10.69 -10.83
C MET A 191 -8.64 -10.74 -12.12
N ILE A 192 -8.70 -11.85 -12.87
CA ILE A 192 -8.00 -11.99 -14.15
C ILE A 192 -8.50 -10.97 -15.16
N ASP A 193 -9.80 -10.72 -15.20
CA ASP A 193 -10.41 -9.73 -16.11
C ASP A 193 -9.95 -8.31 -15.75
N GLU A 194 -9.94 -7.96 -14.46
CA GLU A 194 -9.41 -6.67 -13.96
C GLU A 194 -7.92 -6.49 -14.26
N LEU A 195 -7.10 -7.52 -14.03
CA LEU A 195 -5.66 -7.48 -14.35
C LEU A 195 -5.41 -7.41 -15.85
N THR A 196 -6.22 -8.11 -16.66
CA THR A 196 -6.16 -8.04 -18.13
C THR A 196 -6.50 -6.64 -18.62
N GLN A 197 -7.50 -6.00 -18.02
CA GLN A 197 -7.85 -4.61 -18.30
C GLN A 197 -6.71 -3.65 -17.91
N THR A 198 -6.10 -3.86 -16.74
CA THR A 198 -4.94 -3.08 -16.28
C THR A 198 -3.78 -3.20 -17.27
N VAL A 199 -3.42 -4.41 -17.72
CA VAL A 199 -2.38 -4.62 -18.73
C VAL A 199 -2.70 -3.88 -20.04
N ARG A 200 -3.97 -3.89 -20.45
CA ARG A 200 -4.42 -3.20 -21.66
C ARG A 200 -4.26 -1.68 -21.53
N GLU A 201 -4.72 -1.11 -20.42
CA GLU A 201 -4.62 0.34 -20.16
C GLU A 201 -3.17 0.81 -20.12
N VAL A 202 -2.30 0.10 -19.39
CA VAL A 202 -0.87 0.42 -19.31
C VAL A 202 -0.21 0.32 -20.69
N ARG A 203 -0.58 -0.67 -21.50
CA ARG A 203 -0.07 -0.79 -22.88
C ARG A 203 -0.53 0.39 -23.75
N ILE A 204 -1.80 0.80 -23.66
CA ILE A 204 -2.32 1.96 -24.40
C ILE A 204 -1.54 3.22 -24.01
N ASP A 205 -1.33 3.45 -22.72
CA ASP A 205 -0.59 4.61 -22.23
C ASP A 205 0.87 4.60 -22.68
N ARG A 206 1.52 3.44 -22.65
CA ARG A 206 2.88 3.24 -23.16
C ARG A 206 2.96 3.55 -24.65
N ASP A 207 2.01 3.08 -25.44
CA ASP A 207 1.96 3.30 -26.88
C ASP A 207 1.72 4.79 -27.20
N ALA A 208 0.86 5.45 -26.42
CA ALA A 208 0.65 6.89 -26.52
C ALA A 208 1.91 7.70 -26.16
N ALA A 209 2.64 7.32 -25.10
CA ALA A 209 3.92 7.93 -24.75
C ALA A 209 4.98 7.70 -25.84
N THR A 210 5.01 6.51 -26.43
CA THR A 210 5.88 6.17 -27.57
C THR A 210 5.55 7.01 -28.81
N ALA A 211 4.27 7.24 -29.08
CA ALA A 211 3.83 8.10 -30.18
C ALA A 211 4.25 9.57 -29.96
N ARG A 212 4.14 10.08 -28.72
CA ARG A 212 4.65 11.42 -28.35
C ARG A 212 6.16 11.51 -28.56
N LEU A 213 6.92 10.51 -28.10
CA LEU A 213 8.37 10.45 -28.32
C LEU A 213 8.70 10.50 -29.82
N LYS A 214 8.04 9.67 -30.64
CA LYS A 214 8.23 9.67 -32.11
C LYS A 214 7.96 11.04 -32.74
N LYS A 215 6.95 11.77 -32.27
CA LYS A 215 6.65 13.13 -32.73
C LYS A 215 7.81 14.08 -32.43
N VAL A 216 8.33 14.05 -31.20
CA VAL A 216 9.51 14.82 -30.79
C VAL A 216 10.72 14.46 -31.65
N GLU A 217 10.99 13.17 -31.82
CA GLU A 217 12.11 12.67 -32.64
C GLU A 217 12.02 13.12 -34.11
N SER A 218 10.82 13.06 -34.69
CA SER A 218 10.58 13.52 -36.06
C SER A 218 10.76 15.03 -36.24
N GLY A 219 10.43 15.83 -35.22
CA GLY A 219 10.62 17.28 -35.24
C GLY A 219 12.09 17.70 -35.14
N VAL A 220 12.94 16.85 -34.55
CA VAL A 220 14.39 17.11 -34.43
C VAL A 220 15.15 16.72 -35.70
N GLY A 221 14.73 15.64 -36.38
CA GLY A 221 15.28 15.25 -37.68
C GLY A 221 16.75 14.82 -37.60
N SER A 222 17.64 15.49 -38.35
CA SER A 222 19.05 15.13 -38.46
C SER A 222 19.84 15.22 -37.15
N ASP A 223 19.37 16.04 -36.20
CA ASP A 223 20.11 16.36 -34.98
C ASP A 223 19.71 15.43 -33.81
N LEU A 224 18.97 14.35 -34.11
CA LEU A 224 18.48 13.37 -33.13
C LEU A 224 19.62 12.68 -32.38
N ALA A 225 20.69 12.32 -33.08
CA ALA A 225 21.87 11.70 -32.46
C ALA A 225 22.46 12.62 -31.38
N GLU A 226 22.53 13.92 -31.65
CA GLU A 226 23.01 14.91 -30.70
C GLU A 226 22.07 15.09 -29.51
N LEU A 227 20.75 15.11 -29.76
CA LEU A 227 19.76 15.15 -28.68
C LEU A 227 19.90 13.94 -27.73
N ARG A 228 20.10 12.75 -28.28
CA ARG A 228 20.29 11.51 -27.51
C ARG A 228 21.58 11.54 -26.67
N ILE A 229 22.68 12.00 -27.26
CA ILE A 229 23.97 12.14 -26.54
C ILE A 229 23.81 13.14 -25.38
N LEU A 230 23.19 14.30 -25.64
CA LEU A 230 22.92 15.31 -24.61
C LEU A 230 22.04 14.79 -23.49
N GLN A 231 21.10 13.88 -23.78
CA GLN A 231 20.25 13.26 -22.76
C GLN A 231 21.00 12.29 -21.86
N ILE A 232 21.82 11.40 -22.44
CA ILE A 232 22.57 10.38 -21.69
C ILE A 232 23.67 11.01 -20.83
N SER A 233 24.33 12.04 -21.35
CA SER A 233 25.41 12.75 -20.65
C SER A 233 25.15 14.24 -20.71
N PRO A 234 24.54 14.83 -19.66
CA PRO A 234 24.30 16.27 -19.57
C PRO A 234 25.56 17.13 -19.73
N SER A 235 26.72 16.58 -19.33
CA SER A 235 28.05 17.16 -19.44
C SER A 235 28.87 16.60 -20.62
N GLY A 236 28.28 15.72 -21.43
CA GLY A 236 28.99 14.96 -22.45
C GLY A 236 29.50 15.79 -23.63
N ASN A 237 30.63 15.33 -24.21
CA ASN A 237 31.23 15.83 -25.44
C ASN A 237 30.34 15.53 -26.65
N SER A 238 29.34 16.38 -26.94
CA SER A 238 28.62 16.38 -28.23
C SER A 238 29.53 16.84 -29.38
N ASP A 239 29.26 16.41 -30.61
CA ASP A 239 30.05 16.83 -31.77
C ASP A 239 29.85 18.33 -32.04
N LEU A 240 28.62 18.83 -31.85
CA LEU A 240 28.33 20.27 -31.92
C LEU A 240 29.14 21.09 -30.90
N ARG A 241 29.29 20.64 -29.64
CA ARG A 241 30.10 21.35 -28.65
C ARG A 241 31.59 21.33 -28.98
N ARG A 242 32.10 20.18 -29.46
CA ARG A 242 33.49 20.09 -29.96
C ARG A 242 33.72 21.03 -31.13
N ARG A 243 32.75 21.12 -32.04
CA ARG A 243 32.79 22.04 -33.19
C ARG A 243 32.78 23.50 -32.75
N VAL A 244 31.97 23.88 -31.76
CA VAL A 244 32.00 25.25 -31.19
C VAL A 244 33.39 25.56 -30.64
N SER A 245 33.97 24.69 -29.81
CA SER A 245 35.32 24.91 -29.25
C SER A 245 36.41 24.99 -30.32
N SER A 246 36.30 24.19 -31.39
CA SER A 246 37.20 24.26 -32.55
C SER A 246 37.07 25.59 -33.28
N LEU A 247 35.84 26.01 -33.59
CA LEU A 247 35.56 27.29 -34.27
C LEU A 247 36.02 28.48 -33.43
N GLU A 248 35.82 28.47 -32.11
CA GLU A 248 36.32 29.52 -31.21
C GLU A 248 37.86 29.60 -31.17
N THR A 249 38.53 28.46 -31.32
CA THR A 249 39.99 28.42 -31.37
C THR A 249 40.51 28.96 -32.70
N GLU A 250 39.88 28.58 -33.80
CA GLU A 250 40.20 29.10 -35.14
C GLU A 250 39.91 30.61 -35.24
N LEU A 251 38.77 31.06 -34.70
CA LEU A 251 38.39 32.48 -34.65
C LEU A 251 39.43 33.30 -33.90
N ARG A 252 39.87 32.85 -32.71
CA ARG A 252 40.93 33.53 -31.95
C ARG A 252 42.26 33.59 -32.72
N ALA A 253 42.58 32.56 -33.50
CA ALA A 253 43.78 32.55 -34.34
C ALA A 253 43.67 33.56 -35.50
N SER A 254 42.52 33.63 -36.18
CA SER A 254 42.26 34.60 -37.25
C SER A 254 42.23 36.03 -36.71
N GLU A 255 41.62 36.28 -35.55
CA GLU A 255 41.66 37.58 -34.88
C GLU A 255 43.08 38.02 -34.51
N SER A 256 43.89 37.09 -33.98
CA SER A 256 45.30 37.35 -33.66
C SER A 256 46.09 37.75 -34.91
N THR A 257 45.84 37.06 -36.03
CA THR A 257 46.44 37.38 -37.33
C THR A 257 46.02 38.75 -37.82
N TYR A 258 44.72 39.06 -37.77
CA TYR A 258 44.20 40.38 -38.14
C TYR A 258 44.83 41.51 -37.30
N ARG A 259 44.91 41.34 -35.97
CA ARG A 259 45.52 42.35 -35.07
C ARG A 259 47.01 42.54 -35.37
N ARG A 260 47.74 41.45 -35.63
CA ARG A 260 49.17 41.52 -36.00
C ARG A 260 49.35 42.29 -37.30
N ASN A 261 48.52 42.03 -38.30
CA ASN A 261 48.56 42.72 -39.58
C ASN A 261 48.15 44.19 -39.46
N ALA A 262 47.14 44.50 -38.64
CA ALA A 262 46.75 45.89 -38.34
C ALA A 262 47.89 46.69 -37.70
N GLU A 263 48.63 46.08 -36.77
CA GLU A 263 49.78 46.72 -36.13
C GLU A 263 50.94 46.89 -37.10
N LEU A 264 51.25 45.87 -37.92
CA LEU A 264 52.25 45.98 -38.97
C LEU A 264 51.90 47.11 -39.95
N ARG A 265 50.64 47.18 -40.39
CA ARG A 265 50.15 48.27 -41.26
C ARG A 265 50.35 49.64 -40.62
N ARG A 266 50.06 49.78 -39.32
CA ARG A 266 50.27 51.03 -38.56
C ARG A 266 51.73 51.46 -38.62
N LEU A 267 52.66 50.53 -38.34
CA LEU A 267 54.10 50.80 -38.36
C LEU A 267 54.61 51.11 -39.77
N LEU A 268 54.11 50.43 -40.81
CA LEU A 268 54.47 50.72 -42.19
C LEU A 268 53.98 52.11 -42.63
N MET A 269 52.78 52.53 -42.20
CA MET A 269 52.28 53.89 -42.43
C MET A 269 53.11 54.95 -41.71
N GLU A 270 53.61 54.66 -40.51
CA GLU A 270 54.52 55.55 -39.78
C GLU A 270 55.89 55.63 -40.47
N ALA A 271 56.42 54.49 -40.92
CA ALA A 271 57.67 54.39 -41.67
C ALA A 271 57.63 55.10 -43.04
N ARG A 272 56.46 55.22 -43.66
CA ARG A 272 56.25 56.01 -44.87
C ARG A 272 56.52 57.51 -44.62
N GLY A 273 56.26 58.01 -43.41
CA GLY A 273 56.48 59.40 -43.01
C GLY A 273 57.88 59.66 -42.45
N ASP A 274 58.41 58.74 -41.64
CA ASP A 274 59.78 58.81 -41.12
C ASP A 274 60.50 57.46 -41.28
N LEU A 275 61.47 57.40 -42.19
CA LEU A 275 62.19 56.16 -42.45
C LEU A 275 63.01 55.65 -41.24
N ARG A 276 63.29 56.52 -40.25
CA ARG A 276 64.02 56.14 -39.02
C ARG A 276 63.18 55.23 -38.12
N THR A 277 61.85 55.37 -38.13
CA THR A 277 60.97 54.48 -37.33
C THR A 277 60.98 53.04 -37.86
N LEU A 278 61.23 52.84 -39.17
CA LEU A 278 61.42 51.50 -39.73
C LEU A 278 62.68 50.81 -39.19
N VAL A 279 63.76 51.56 -38.96
CA VAL A 279 65.01 51.01 -38.39
C VAL A 279 64.78 50.49 -36.97
N ALA A 280 63.91 51.17 -36.20
CA ALA A 280 63.52 50.79 -34.84
C ALA A 280 62.45 49.68 -34.77
N THR A 281 61.85 49.28 -35.89
CA THR A 281 60.79 48.26 -35.93
C THR A 281 61.37 46.86 -35.64
N PRO A 282 60.80 46.07 -34.70
CA PRO A 282 61.27 44.72 -34.41
C PRO A 282 61.19 43.79 -35.62
N ASN A 283 62.22 42.98 -35.84
CA ASN A 283 62.29 42.08 -37.00
C ASN A 283 61.17 41.01 -36.99
N ALA A 284 60.63 40.67 -35.82
CA ALA A 284 59.49 39.76 -35.68
C ALA A 284 58.22 40.25 -36.41
N LEU A 285 58.04 41.56 -36.54
CA LEU A 285 56.93 42.15 -37.29
C LEU A 285 57.21 42.21 -38.80
N LEU A 286 58.47 42.06 -39.21
CA LEU A 286 58.91 42.04 -40.60
C LEU A 286 59.09 40.62 -41.16
N GLU A 287 58.78 39.58 -40.38
CA GLU A 287 58.94 38.18 -40.79
C GLU A 287 58.14 37.83 -42.05
N SER A 288 56.94 38.40 -42.19
CA SER A 288 56.10 38.24 -43.39
C SER A 288 56.56 39.09 -44.58
N GLN A 289 57.56 39.97 -44.40
CA GLN A 289 58.03 40.93 -45.42
C GLN A 289 59.55 40.83 -45.62
N PRO A 290 60.05 39.75 -46.25
CA PRO A 290 61.49 39.50 -46.39
C PRO A 290 62.22 40.55 -47.26
N GLY A 291 61.54 41.13 -48.24
CA GLY A 291 62.08 42.22 -49.07
C GLY A 291 62.37 43.47 -48.24
N LEU A 292 61.40 43.85 -47.39
CA LEU A 292 61.53 45.02 -46.52
C LEU A 292 62.61 44.83 -45.45
N ARG A 293 62.74 43.61 -44.91
CA ARG A 293 63.84 43.24 -44.01
C ARG A 293 65.21 43.41 -44.69
N ARG A 294 65.37 42.87 -45.91
CA ARG A 294 66.64 43.00 -46.67
C ARG A 294 66.99 44.45 -46.97
N LEU A 295 66.01 45.30 -47.29
CA LEU A 295 66.25 46.72 -47.55
C LEU A 295 66.54 47.52 -46.27
N LYS A 296 65.93 47.16 -45.14
CA LYS A 296 66.31 47.72 -43.83
C LYS A 296 67.77 47.43 -43.53
N ASP A 297 68.21 46.18 -43.69
CA ASP A 297 69.60 45.77 -43.45
C ASP A 297 70.55 46.49 -44.44
N GLY A 298 70.19 46.55 -45.73
CA GLY A 298 70.94 47.27 -46.75
C GLY A 298 71.04 48.78 -46.50
N LEU A 299 70.01 49.40 -45.92
CA LEU A 299 70.03 50.81 -45.52
C LEU A 299 71.00 51.03 -44.36
N ILE A 300 71.00 50.14 -43.37
CA ILE A 300 71.93 50.19 -42.24
C ILE A 300 73.38 50.06 -42.76
N ASP A 301 73.63 49.11 -43.66
CA ASP A 301 74.94 48.91 -44.26
C ASP A 301 75.39 50.13 -45.09
N ALA A 302 74.51 50.71 -45.89
CA ALA A 302 74.79 51.92 -46.67
C ALA A 302 75.10 53.13 -45.75
N GLN A 303 74.37 53.27 -44.62
CA GLN A 303 74.63 54.32 -43.63
C GLN A 303 75.98 54.13 -42.92
N ILE A 304 76.36 52.90 -42.59
CA ILE A 304 77.67 52.59 -42.00
C ILE A 304 78.80 52.95 -42.99
N ARG A 305 78.64 52.60 -44.28
CA ARG A 305 79.61 52.95 -45.33
C ARG A 305 79.74 54.46 -45.50
N PHE A 306 78.62 55.18 -45.55
CA PHE A 306 78.59 56.64 -45.60
C PHE A 306 79.29 57.28 -44.39
N ALA A 307 78.96 56.84 -43.17
CA ALA A 307 79.59 57.34 -41.95
C ALA A 307 81.11 57.10 -41.93
N THR A 308 81.56 55.95 -42.43
CA THR A 308 82.98 55.59 -42.52
C THR A 308 83.72 56.43 -43.56
N ALA A 309 83.11 56.66 -44.73
CA ALA A 309 83.69 57.48 -45.79
C ALA A 309 83.82 58.94 -45.34
N ARG A 310 82.76 59.51 -44.75
CA ARG A 310 82.75 60.89 -44.23
C ARG A 310 83.71 61.11 -43.06
N ALA A 311 84.02 60.08 -42.28
CA ALA A 311 85.00 60.18 -41.19
C ALA A 311 86.45 60.28 -41.69
N ARG A 312 86.73 59.83 -42.93
CA ARG A 312 88.08 59.75 -43.50
C ARG A 312 88.33 60.76 -44.62
N LEU A 313 87.28 61.22 -45.27
CA LEU A 313 87.32 61.97 -46.53
C LEU A 313 86.45 63.22 -46.42
N THR A 314 86.77 64.24 -47.22
CA THR A 314 85.97 65.47 -47.30
C THR A 314 84.67 65.23 -48.07
N ASP A 315 83.67 66.09 -47.85
CA ASP A 315 82.33 65.94 -48.43
C ASP A 315 82.32 65.93 -49.98
N GLU A 316 83.33 66.51 -50.62
CA GLU A 316 83.48 66.55 -52.09
C GLU A 316 84.18 65.32 -52.69
N HIS A 317 84.70 64.40 -51.86
CA HIS A 317 85.43 63.24 -52.34
C HIS A 317 84.49 62.26 -53.09
N PRO A 318 84.89 61.70 -54.25
CA PRO A 318 84.02 60.85 -55.06
C PRO A 318 83.43 59.65 -54.31
N GLU A 319 84.16 59.08 -53.36
CA GLU A 319 83.64 58.00 -52.50
C GLU A 319 82.50 58.44 -51.55
N VAL A 320 82.55 59.67 -51.03
CA VAL A 320 81.48 60.21 -50.17
C VAL A 320 80.23 60.49 -51.01
N VAL A 321 80.41 61.07 -52.20
CA VAL A 321 79.31 61.29 -53.16
C VAL A 321 78.66 59.97 -53.58
N ALA A 322 79.47 58.94 -53.87
CA ALA A 322 78.96 57.61 -54.21
C ALA A 322 78.20 56.98 -53.03
N ALA A 323 78.68 57.15 -51.79
CA ALA A 323 77.99 56.65 -50.59
C ALA A 323 76.67 57.39 -50.33
N ILE A 324 76.59 58.70 -50.59
CA ILE A 324 75.34 59.47 -50.52
C ILE A 324 74.33 58.95 -51.55
N ALA A 325 74.76 58.79 -52.81
CA ALA A 325 73.91 58.29 -53.88
C ALA A 325 73.37 56.88 -53.58
N ALA A 326 74.20 56.01 -53.01
CA ALA A 326 73.79 54.66 -52.59
C ALA A 326 72.75 54.69 -51.45
N VAL A 327 72.92 55.55 -50.45
CA VAL A 327 71.92 55.73 -49.38
C VAL A 327 70.59 56.22 -49.95
N ASP A 328 70.61 57.20 -50.85
CA ASP A 328 69.40 57.77 -51.44
C ASP A 328 68.69 56.80 -52.40
N GLU A 329 69.44 55.95 -53.10
CA GLU A 329 68.88 54.85 -53.90
C GLU A 329 68.18 53.82 -53.02
N VAL A 330 68.84 53.34 -51.96
CA VAL A 330 68.22 52.38 -51.02
C VAL A 330 66.99 52.99 -50.34
N ARG A 331 66.99 54.29 -50.01
CA ARG A 331 65.82 55.00 -49.47
C ARG A 331 64.65 55.04 -50.44
N ARG A 332 64.89 55.32 -51.72
CA ARG A 332 63.85 55.33 -52.76
C ARG A 332 63.24 53.94 -52.93
N HIS A 333 64.07 52.90 -53.00
CA HIS A 333 63.59 51.51 -53.07
C HIS A 333 62.83 51.10 -51.81
N LEU A 334 63.31 51.50 -50.63
CA LEU A 334 62.62 51.21 -49.38
C LEU A 334 61.23 51.86 -49.34
N THR A 335 61.10 53.10 -49.81
CA THR A 335 59.79 53.78 -49.89
C THR A 335 58.84 53.05 -50.84
N SER A 336 59.30 52.61 -52.02
CA SER A 336 58.44 51.84 -52.94
C SER A 336 58.05 50.47 -52.38
N GLU A 337 58.96 49.80 -51.66
CA GLU A 337 58.66 48.51 -51.02
C GLU A 337 57.71 48.67 -49.83
N ILE A 338 57.79 49.77 -49.07
CA ILE A 338 56.80 50.07 -48.01
C ILE A 338 55.40 50.20 -48.62
N GLU A 339 55.23 50.89 -49.74
CA GLU A 339 53.91 51.01 -50.40
C GLU A 339 53.39 49.66 -50.92
N LEU A 340 54.27 48.77 -51.39
CA LEU A 340 53.91 47.41 -51.79
C LEU A 340 53.54 46.56 -50.56
N ALA A 341 54.32 46.65 -49.48
CA ALA A 341 54.07 45.95 -48.24
C ALA A 341 52.74 46.38 -47.60
N ILE A 342 52.42 47.69 -47.59
CA ILE A 342 51.12 48.20 -47.09
C ILE A 342 49.97 47.56 -47.88
N ARG A 343 50.05 47.52 -49.22
CA ARG A 343 49.02 46.89 -50.06
C ARG A 343 48.90 45.39 -49.81
N GLY A 344 50.03 44.70 -49.61
CA GLY A 344 50.05 43.28 -49.25
C GLY A 344 49.35 43.02 -47.91
N VAL A 345 49.73 43.78 -46.88
CA VAL A 345 49.14 43.68 -45.54
C VAL A 345 47.65 44.03 -45.55
N ASP A 346 47.22 45.05 -46.31
CA ASP A 346 45.79 45.37 -46.50
C ASP A 346 45.02 44.19 -47.11
N SER A 347 45.60 43.49 -48.08
CA SER A 347 45.00 42.30 -48.69
C SER A 347 44.89 41.15 -47.68
N GLU A 348 45.93 40.91 -46.89
CA GLU A 348 45.92 39.90 -45.83
C GLU A 348 44.92 40.23 -44.71
N MET A 349 44.80 41.51 -44.33
CA MET A 349 43.79 41.97 -43.36
C MET A 349 42.37 41.71 -43.87
N ARG A 350 42.09 41.99 -45.15
CA ARG A 350 40.78 41.70 -45.76
C ARG A 350 40.48 40.20 -45.77
N LEU A 351 41.49 39.38 -46.07
CA LEU A 351 41.35 37.92 -46.04
C LEU A 351 41.06 37.42 -44.61
N ALA A 352 41.83 37.88 -43.62
CA ALA A 352 41.62 37.53 -42.22
C ALA A 352 40.24 38.00 -41.72
N GLN A 353 39.78 39.19 -42.11
CA GLN A 353 38.44 39.67 -41.78
C GLN A 353 37.35 38.77 -42.40
N THR A 354 37.50 38.40 -43.67
CA THR A 354 36.55 37.50 -44.34
C THR A 354 36.47 36.13 -43.64
N GLN A 355 37.60 35.62 -43.16
CA GLN A 355 37.65 34.39 -42.36
C GLN A 355 36.95 34.56 -41.00
N ILE A 356 37.20 35.67 -40.29
CA ILE A 356 36.53 36.00 -39.03
C ILE A 356 35.01 36.05 -39.21
N ASP A 357 34.53 36.70 -40.27
CA ASP A 357 33.10 36.83 -40.55
C ASP A 357 32.47 35.45 -40.84
N ALA A 358 33.13 34.61 -41.65
CA ALA A 358 32.67 33.26 -41.95
C ALA A 358 32.65 32.35 -40.70
N LEU A 359 33.67 32.42 -39.84
CA LEU A 359 33.74 31.67 -38.59
C LEU A 359 32.66 32.10 -37.59
N ASN A 360 32.42 33.40 -37.48
CA ASN A 360 31.34 33.94 -36.65
C ASN A 360 29.96 33.47 -37.13
N GLU A 361 29.72 33.46 -38.44
CA GLU A 361 28.48 32.94 -39.00
C GLU A 361 28.29 31.45 -38.67
N GLN A 362 29.32 30.62 -38.87
CA GLN A 362 29.27 29.19 -38.54
C GLN A 362 29.05 28.95 -37.04
N LEU A 363 29.68 29.76 -36.18
CA LEU A 363 29.52 29.69 -34.73
C LEU A 363 28.08 30.05 -34.33
N ALA A 364 27.52 31.12 -34.91
CA ALA A 364 26.14 31.51 -34.68
C ALA A 364 25.14 30.42 -35.11
N GLN A 365 25.33 29.83 -36.29
CA GLN A 365 24.51 28.71 -36.78
C GLN A 365 24.61 27.48 -35.87
N THR A 366 25.81 27.12 -35.42
CA THR A 366 26.04 25.95 -34.55
C THR A 366 25.42 26.17 -33.17
N ASN A 367 25.58 27.36 -32.59
CA ASN A 367 24.96 27.73 -31.31
C ASN A 367 23.44 27.76 -31.39
N GLU A 368 22.87 28.21 -32.49
CA GLU A 368 21.42 28.20 -32.69
C GLU A 368 20.86 26.78 -32.71
N ARG A 369 21.55 25.84 -33.39
CA ARG A 369 21.19 24.41 -33.34
C ARG A 369 21.25 23.86 -31.91
N LEU A 370 22.31 24.17 -31.17
CA LEU A 370 22.43 23.76 -29.76
C LEU A 370 21.30 24.29 -28.88
N ARG A 371 20.87 25.54 -29.08
CA ARG A 371 19.74 26.13 -28.34
C ARG A 371 18.42 25.44 -28.67
N LYS A 372 18.15 25.17 -29.95
CA LYS A 372 16.95 24.42 -30.38
C LYS A 372 16.91 23.03 -29.73
N LEU A 373 18.03 22.32 -29.74
CA LEU A 373 18.15 21.01 -29.08
C LEU A 373 17.94 21.10 -27.57
N ALA A 374 18.51 22.11 -26.91
CA ALA A 374 18.30 22.32 -25.48
C ALA A 374 16.82 22.58 -25.13
N GLY A 375 16.09 23.29 -25.99
CA GLY A 375 14.66 23.55 -25.81
C GLY A 375 13.80 22.28 -25.87
N VAL A 376 14.12 21.35 -26.77
CA VAL A 376 13.37 20.09 -26.95
C VAL A 376 13.79 19.01 -25.95
N ARG A 377 14.98 19.14 -25.35
CA ARG A 377 15.57 18.15 -24.44
C ARG A 377 14.68 17.81 -23.25
N ALA A 378 14.03 18.79 -22.64
CA ALA A 378 13.17 18.55 -21.48
C ALA A 378 11.98 17.65 -21.84
N GLU A 379 11.35 17.88 -22.99
CA GLU A 379 10.22 17.08 -23.48
C GLU A 379 10.65 15.67 -23.88
N TYR A 380 11.81 15.54 -24.53
CA TYR A 380 12.41 14.25 -24.85
C TYR A 380 12.72 13.44 -23.58
N ALA A 381 13.40 14.07 -22.61
CA ALA A 381 13.74 13.46 -21.32
C ALA A 381 12.49 12.94 -20.60
N LYS A 382 11.46 13.78 -20.51
CA LYS A 382 10.17 13.41 -19.91
C LYS A 382 9.55 12.20 -20.61
N SER A 383 9.47 12.21 -21.93
CA SER A 383 8.84 11.13 -22.70
C SER A 383 9.60 9.81 -22.55
N THR A 384 10.93 9.83 -22.55
CA THR A 384 11.75 8.62 -22.33
C THR A 384 11.60 8.05 -20.91
N ALA A 385 11.51 8.92 -19.89
CA ALA A 385 11.26 8.51 -18.51
C ALA A 385 9.85 7.91 -18.33
N GLU A 386 8.83 8.50 -18.96
CA GLU A 386 7.46 7.96 -18.99
C GLU A 386 7.43 6.56 -19.60
N ILE A 387 8.06 6.35 -20.76
CA ILE A 387 8.12 5.03 -21.42
C ILE A 387 8.77 4.00 -20.51
N THR A 388 9.90 4.34 -19.87
CA THR A 388 10.59 3.44 -18.94
C THR A 388 9.69 3.06 -17.74
N THR A 389 8.94 4.04 -17.23
CA THR A 389 7.97 3.81 -16.14
C THR A 389 6.83 2.89 -16.58
N TYR A 390 6.28 3.11 -17.77
CA TYR A 390 5.23 2.25 -18.33
C TYR A 390 5.73 0.86 -18.68
N ASP A 391 6.98 0.70 -19.12
CA ASP A 391 7.60 -0.61 -19.35
C ASP A 391 7.68 -1.42 -18.06
N GLN A 392 8.12 -0.80 -16.96
CA GLN A 392 8.16 -1.43 -15.64
C GLN A 392 6.75 -1.80 -15.16
N LEU A 393 5.79 -0.87 -15.27
CA LEU A 393 4.41 -1.11 -14.87
C LEU A 393 3.75 -2.22 -15.70
N LEU A 394 4.05 -2.27 -17.00
CA LEU A 394 3.55 -3.30 -17.90
C LEU A 394 4.12 -4.67 -17.53
N GLN A 395 5.42 -4.74 -17.23
CA GLN A 395 6.06 -5.97 -16.77
C GLN A 395 5.40 -6.47 -15.48
N THR A 396 5.27 -5.62 -14.46
CA THR A 396 4.61 -6.00 -13.19
C THR A 396 3.15 -6.41 -13.40
N ALA A 397 2.39 -5.70 -14.24
CA ALA A 397 1.01 -6.06 -14.53
C ALA A 397 0.90 -7.42 -15.25
N GLN A 398 1.82 -7.72 -16.15
CA GLN A 398 1.91 -9.01 -16.84
C GLN A 398 2.30 -10.15 -15.89
N GLU A 399 3.27 -9.91 -14.99
CA GLU A 399 3.65 -10.86 -13.94
C GLU A 399 2.45 -11.16 -13.05
N ASN A 400 1.75 -10.14 -12.53
CA ASN A 400 0.56 -10.33 -11.71
C ASN A 400 -0.56 -11.09 -12.44
N LEU A 401 -0.76 -10.81 -13.73
CA LEU A 401 -1.75 -11.53 -14.55
C LEU A 401 -1.34 -13.00 -14.77
N ALA A 402 -0.06 -13.27 -15.00
CA ALA A 402 0.45 -14.62 -15.13
C ALA A 402 0.31 -15.40 -13.82
N ASP A 403 0.65 -14.77 -12.69
CA ASP A 403 0.49 -15.32 -11.35
C ASP A 403 -0.99 -15.62 -11.05
N ALA A 404 -1.91 -14.70 -11.36
CA ALA A 404 -3.35 -14.93 -11.15
C ALA A 404 -3.88 -16.11 -11.99
N ARG A 405 -3.43 -16.24 -13.24
CA ARG A 405 -3.79 -17.39 -14.11
C ARG A 405 -3.21 -18.70 -13.60
N ALA A 406 -1.96 -18.69 -13.14
CA ALA A 406 -1.33 -19.86 -12.54
C ALA A 406 -2.07 -20.30 -11.26
N SER A 407 -2.41 -19.34 -10.40
CA SER A 407 -3.21 -19.58 -9.19
C SER A 407 -4.60 -20.14 -9.52
N GLN A 408 -5.30 -19.63 -10.54
CA GLN A 408 -6.59 -20.18 -10.97
C GLN A 408 -6.47 -21.63 -11.47
N ALA A 409 -5.44 -21.93 -12.27
CA ALA A 409 -5.19 -23.28 -12.78
C ALA A 409 -4.85 -24.27 -11.65
N ALA A 410 -4.01 -23.85 -10.71
CA ALA A 410 -3.67 -24.64 -9.51
C ALA A 410 -4.92 -24.86 -8.64
N ALA A 411 -5.72 -23.81 -8.44
CA ALA A 411 -6.96 -23.87 -7.68
C ALA A 411 -7.95 -24.88 -8.27
N ARG A 412 -8.15 -24.90 -9.59
CA ARG A 412 -9.04 -25.89 -10.25
C ARG A 412 -8.60 -27.34 -10.03
N THR A 413 -7.31 -27.57 -9.82
CA THR A 413 -6.75 -28.92 -9.60
C THR A 413 -6.78 -29.30 -8.11
N ALA A 414 -6.62 -28.34 -7.20
CA ALA A 414 -6.61 -28.55 -5.76
C ALA A 414 -8.01 -28.43 -5.14
N SER A 415 -8.56 -29.54 -4.63
CA SER A 415 -9.80 -29.56 -3.85
C SER A 415 -9.57 -29.01 -2.43
N LEU A 416 -9.97 -27.76 -2.18
CA LEU A 416 -9.80 -27.08 -0.88
C LEU A 416 -10.65 -27.69 0.24
N ILE A 417 -11.83 -28.20 -0.13
CA ILE A 417 -12.76 -28.89 0.79
C ILE A 417 -12.61 -30.39 0.55
N THR A 418 -12.17 -31.10 1.59
CA THR A 418 -12.08 -32.57 1.59
C THR A 418 -13.10 -33.13 2.58
N LEU A 419 -13.95 -34.04 2.11
CA LEU A 419 -14.90 -34.74 2.97
C LEU A 419 -14.14 -35.86 3.69
N ILE A 420 -14.27 -35.90 5.03
CA ILE A 420 -13.76 -37.00 5.84
C ILE A 420 -14.88 -38.01 6.00
N ASP A 421 -14.62 -39.23 5.51
CA ASP A 421 -15.52 -40.38 5.59
C ASP A 421 -16.92 -40.15 4.98
N THR A 422 -17.74 -41.20 5.05
CA THR A 422 -19.17 -41.11 4.71
C THR A 422 -19.96 -40.52 5.89
N PRO A 423 -21.11 -39.86 5.65
CA PRO A 423 -21.92 -39.31 6.74
C PRO A 423 -22.26 -40.39 7.76
N ASP A 424 -21.99 -40.13 9.04
CA ASP A 424 -22.31 -41.05 10.11
C ASP A 424 -23.54 -40.59 10.90
N THR A 425 -24.29 -41.56 11.41
CA THR A 425 -25.48 -41.36 12.25
C THR A 425 -25.23 -42.06 13.58
N GLY A 426 -25.37 -41.33 14.69
CA GLY A 426 -25.23 -41.92 16.01
C GLY A 426 -26.16 -43.13 16.22
N ALA A 427 -25.74 -44.08 17.05
CA ALA A 427 -26.49 -45.32 17.32
C ALA A 427 -27.82 -45.10 18.08
N ARG A 428 -28.12 -43.87 18.51
CA ARG A 428 -29.34 -43.50 19.25
C ARG A 428 -29.92 -42.20 18.67
N PRO A 429 -31.26 -42.04 18.67
CA PRO A 429 -31.90 -40.80 18.25
C PRO A 429 -31.51 -39.65 19.20
N VAL A 430 -31.48 -38.42 18.66
CA VAL A 430 -31.11 -37.19 19.39
C VAL A 430 -32.30 -36.60 20.16
N SER A 431 -33.49 -37.21 20.02
CA SER A 431 -34.65 -36.90 20.85
C SER A 431 -34.35 -37.18 22.33
N MET A 432 -34.90 -36.34 23.21
CA MET A 432 -34.78 -36.56 24.66
C MET A 432 -35.42 -37.91 24.99
N PRO A 433 -34.70 -38.82 25.68
CA PRO A 433 -35.19 -40.19 25.81
C PRO A 433 -36.50 -40.18 26.61
N ARG A 434 -37.46 -41.02 26.18
CA ARG A 434 -38.86 -41.03 26.66
C ARG A 434 -38.98 -41.05 28.19
N ARG A 435 -38.01 -41.65 28.90
CA ARG A 435 -37.92 -41.65 30.36
C ARG A 435 -37.82 -40.25 31.01
N TYR A 436 -37.11 -39.29 30.40
CA TYR A 436 -37.04 -37.93 30.94
C TYR A 436 -38.33 -37.15 30.72
N LEU A 437 -39.03 -37.38 29.60
CA LEU A 437 -40.37 -36.81 29.36
C LEU A 437 -41.38 -37.34 30.38
N LEU A 438 -41.33 -38.64 30.69
CA LEU A 438 -42.17 -39.24 31.73
C LEU A 438 -41.83 -38.72 33.12
N ALA A 439 -40.54 -38.57 33.45
CA ALA A 439 -40.12 -37.98 34.71
C ALA A 439 -40.57 -36.51 34.83
N ALA A 440 -40.40 -35.70 33.78
CA ALA A 440 -40.86 -34.32 33.74
C ALA A 440 -42.38 -34.22 33.91
N GLY A 441 -43.14 -35.12 33.27
CA GLY A 441 -44.59 -35.23 33.45
C GLY A 441 -45.00 -35.59 34.87
N LEU A 442 -44.28 -36.52 35.50
CA LEU A 442 -44.50 -36.93 36.88
C LEU A 442 -44.21 -35.80 37.87
N PHE A 443 -43.03 -35.19 37.79
CA PHE A 443 -42.61 -34.11 38.70
C PHE A 443 -43.40 -32.82 38.46
N GLY A 444 -43.62 -32.45 37.20
CA GLY A 444 -44.46 -31.30 36.84
C GLY A 444 -45.90 -31.51 37.29
N GLY A 445 -46.46 -32.69 37.06
CA GLY A 445 -47.78 -33.07 37.55
C GLY A 445 -47.90 -33.05 39.06
N PHE A 446 -46.88 -33.54 39.78
CA PHE A 446 -46.82 -33.51 41.24
C PHE A 446 -46.75 -32.09 41.78
N ALA A 447 -45.93 -31.22 41.17
CA ALA A 447 -45.84 -29.81 41.55
C ALA A 447 -47.17 -29.07 41.35
N VAL A 448 -47.84 -29.31 40.21
CA VAL A 448 -49.18 -28.76 39.93
C VAL A 448 -50.20 -29.32 40.92
N GLY A 449 -50.16 -30.62 41.21
CA GLY A 449 -51.03 -31.29 42.17
C GLY A 449 -50.87 -30.78 43.60
N MET A 450 -49.63 -30.51 44.04
CA MET A 450 -49.36 -29.85 45.32
C MET A 450 -49.90 -28.42 45.35
N GLY A 451 -49.64 -27.63 44.29
CA GLY A 451 -50.16 -26.26 44.19
C GLY A 451 -51.69 -26.22 44.28
N LEU A 452 -52.37 -27.14 43.59
CA LEU A 452 -53.83 -27.26 43.65
C LEU A 452 -54.32 -27.67 45.04
N LEU A 453 -53.59 -28.56 45.72
CA LEU A 453 -53.93 -29.01 47.08
C LEU A 453 -53.82 -27.85 48.09
N PHE A 454 -52.78 -27.04 48.01
CA PHE A 454 -52.60 -25.85 48.87
C PHE A 454 -53.68 -24.78 48.65
N VAL A 455 -54.15 -24.60 47.41
CA VAL A 455 -55.16 -23.58 47.10
C VAL A 455 -56.59 -24.04 47.45
N THR A 456 -56.86 -25.35 47.44
CA THR A 456 -58.23 -25.88 47.56
C THR A 456 -58.58 -26.49 48.90
N VAL A 457 -57.60 -26.80 49.75
CA VAL A 457 -57.85 -27.30 51.12
C VAL A 457 -57.84 -26.11 52.09
N PRO A 458 -58.92 -25.85 52.84
CA PRO A 458 -58.88 -24.85 53.90
C PRO A 458 -57.92 -25.34 54.99
N SER A 459 -56.76 -24.71 55.09
CA SER A 459 -55.84 -24.93 56.19
C SER A 459 -56.49 -24.41 57.47
N SER A 460 -56.75 -25.30 58.43
CA SER A 460 -57.02 -24.92 59.82
C SER A 460 -55.73 -24.48 60.52
N LEU A 461 -54.97 -23.59 59.88
CA LEU A 461 -53.92 -22.81 60.51
C LEU A 461 -54.60 -21.56 61.10
N GLN A 462 -55.39 -21.77 62.15
CA GLN A 462 -55.60 -20.72 63.15
C GLN A 462 -54.37 -20.69 64.04
N LEU A 463 -53.31 -20.04 63.57
CA LEU A 463 -52.41 -19.30 64.45
C LEU A 463 -52.82 -17.82 64.32
N GLY A 464 -53.16 -17.23 65.45
CA GLY A 464 -53.92 -15.99 65.54
C GLY A 464 -53.30 -14.77 64.86
N ALA A 465 -54.19 -13.86 64.49
CA ALA A 465 -53.86 -12.47 64.26
C ALA A 465 -53.29 -11.83 65.54
N THR A 466 -52.00 -11.50 65.54
CA THR A 466 -51.45 -10.35 66.27
C THR A 466 -50.20 -9.83 65.54
N PHE A 467 -50.39 -8.89 64.61
CA PHE A 467 -49.54 -7.70 64.51
C PHE A 467 -50.46 -6.58 64.00
N GLY A 468 -50.88 -5.72 64.93
CA GLY A 468 -52.04 -4.87 64.82
C GLY A 468 -51.90 -3.69 63.86
N LEU A 469 -53.03 -3.31 63.27
CA LEU A 469 -53.29 -2.04 62.61
C LEU A 469 -54.35 -1.28 63.42
N ALA A 470 -53.94 -0.26 64.18
CA ALA A 470 -54.74 0.87 64.67
C ALA A 470 -53.78 1.88 65.35
N THR A 471 -53.23 2.87 64.63
CA THR A 471 -53.73 4.25 64.46
C THR A 471 -53.89 5.09 65.73
N ALA A 472 -53.17 6.21 65.71
CA ALA A 472 -53.46 7.54 66.29
C ALA A 472 -52.98 7.87 67.72
N ALA A 473 -51.97 8.76 67.75
CA ALA A 473 -51.94 10.06 68.44
C ALA A 473 -52.33 10.15 69.94
N SER A 474 -51.39 10.65 70.75
CA SER A 474 -51.44 11.98 71.41
C SER A 474 -50.76 11.97 72.77
N ASP A 475 -49.81 12.90 72.89
CA ASP A 475 -49.40 13.64 74.08
C ASP A 475 -48.71 12.95 75.26
N ALA A 476 -47.41 13.26 75.37
CA ALA A 476 -46.92 13.92 76.58
C ALA A 476 -45.83 14.94 76.22
N GLN A 477 -46.27 16.18 76.13
CA GLN A 477 -45.49 17.41 76.12
C GLN A 477 -44.53 17.47 77.30
N THR A 478 -43.24 17.80 77.08
CA THR A 478 -42.46 18.78 77.87
C THR A 478 -41.05 18.99 77.29
N LYS A 479 -40.75 20.28 77.04
CA LYS A 479 -39.45 20.96 76.82
C LYS A 479 -38.74 20.76 75.49
N ARG A 480 -38.11 21.79 74.89
CA ARG A 480 -38.22 23.26 74.87
C ARG A 480 -37.17 23.68 73.84
N ALA A 481 -37.47 24.73 73.06
CA ALA A 481 -36.55 25.62 72.35
C ALA A 481 -35.81 25.03 71.12
N THR A 482 -36.08 25.56 69.91
CA THR A 482 -35.32 26.67 69.25
C THR A 482 -33.99 26.14 68.69
N SER A 483 -33.56 26.25 67.44
CA SER A 483 -33.74 27.18 66.31
C SER A 483 -33.12 26.50 65.06
N VAL A 484 -33.65 26.66 63.84
CA VAL A 484 -33.22 27.59 62.76
C VAL A 484 -31.72 27.52 62.38
N ILE A 485 -31.46 27.56 61.05
CA ILE A 485 -30.21 27.82 60.29
C ILE A 485 -29.45 26.52 59.91
N GLN A 486 -29.45 26.04 58.66
CA GLN A 486 -28.74 26.48 57.42
C GLN A 486 -27.52 25.58 57.15
N GLU A 487 -27.20 25.47 55.86
CA GLU A 487 -25.85 25.27 55.31
C GLU A 487 -25.19 23.88 55.31
N THR A 488 -25.03 23.38 54.09
CA THR A 488 -23.78 22.95 53.45
C THR A 488 -22.60 22.57 54.36
N ALA A 489 -22.13 21.32 54.26
CA ALA A 489 -20.70 20.97 54.31
C ALA A 489 -20.48 19.46 54.10
N GLN A 490 -19.76 19.11 53.03
CA GLN A 490 -18.76 18.02 53.03
C GLN A 490 -17.76 18.22 54.19
N PRO A 491 -16.98 17.21 54.69
CA PRO A 491 -16.30 16.19 53.89
C PRO A 491 -16.17 14.77 54.52
N GLN A 492 -15.61 13.87 53.71
CA GLN A 492 -14.84 12.62 53.99
C GLN A 492 -14.02 12.59 55.30
N PRO A 493 -13.50 11.43 55.83
CA PRO A 493 -12.67 10.50 55.03
C PRO A 493 -12.45 9.01 55.47
N LEU A 494 -11.73 8.29 54.58
CA LEU A 494 -10.75 7.17 54.75
C LEU A 494 -11.25 5.86 55.44
N THR A 495 -10.98 4.63 54.94
CA THR A 495 -9.68 3.94 54.73
C THR A 495 -9.95 2.71 53.81
N GLU A 496 -9.43 2.65 52.58
CA GLU A 496 -8.19 1.99 52.08
C GLU A 496 -8.32 0.47 51.69
N PRO A 497 -7.94 0.08 50.44
CA PRO A 497 -8.02 -1.28 49.88
C PRO A 497 -6.65 -2.01 49.83
N PRO A 498 -6.59 -3.34 49.56
CA PRO A 498 -5.31 -4.05 49.42
C PRO A 498 -4.63 -3.85 48.06
N SER A 499 -3.31 -3.80 48.16
CA SER A 499 -2.29 -3.38 47.20
C SER A 499 -2.09 -4.27 45.97
N ILE A 500 -1.81 -3.61 44.84
CA ILE A 500 -1.19 -4.15 43.63
C ILE A 500 0.31 -3.86 43.71
N SER A 501 1.16 -4.87 43.59
CA SER A 501 2.60 -4.70 43.32
C SER A 501 2.89 -4.90 41.82
N PRO A 502 3.71 -4.03 41.21
CA PRO A 502 4.11 -4.12 39.80
C PRO A 502 5.33 -5.05 39.64
N ALA A 503 5.29 -5.91 38.62
CA ALA A 503 6.45 -6.70 38.22
C ALA A 503 7.43 -5.86 37.39
N THR A 504 8.65 -5.79 37.89
CA THR A 504 9.85 -5.19 37.28
C THR A 504 10.27 -5.93 35.99
N PRO A 505 10.74 -5.24 34.94
CA PRO A 505 11.29 -5.86 33.74
C PRO A 505 12.71 -6.40 33.96
N PRO A 506 13.13 -7.48 33.27
CA PRO A 506 14.50 -7.97 33.37
C PRO A 506 15.48 -7.10 32.56
N SER A 507 16.51 -6.69 33.29
CA SER A 507 17.84 -6.18 32.96
C SER A 507 18.47 -6.62 31.63
N GLU A 508 18.98 -5.61 30.91
CA GLU A 508 19.98 -5.62 29.85
C GLU A 508 21.40 -5.90 30.40
N PRO A 509 22.25 -6.69 29.71
CA PRO A 509 23.70 -6.74 29.94
C PRO A 509 24.51 -5.99 28.85
N PRO A 510 25.80 -5.67 29.09
CA PRO A 510 26.39 -4.36 28.78
C PRO A 510 27.04 -4.24 27.39
N ALA A 511 27.09 -3.00 26.90
CA ALA A 511 27.88 -2.59 25.74
C ALA A 511 29.40 -2.52 26.05
N PRO A 512 30.27 -2.86 25.09
CA PRO A 512 31.68 -2.47 25.12
C PRO A 512 31.92 -1.05 24.55
N ARG A 513 32.95 -0.40 25.10
CA ARG A 513 33.40 0.99 24.87
C ARG A 513 33.86 1.29 23.42
N ALA A 514 33.70 2.56 23.04
CA ALA A 514 34.06 3.21 21.77
C ALA A 514 35.58 3.33 21.47
N PRO A 515 35.99 3.86 20.29
CA PRO A 515 36.18 5.32 20.16
C PRO A 515 35.76 6.00 18.82
N VAL A 516 35.07 7.17 18.92
CA VAL A 516 35.39 8.56 18.43
C VAL A 516 36.02 8.74 17.01
N PRO A 517 35.77 9.85 16.24
CA PRO A 517 34.55 10.62 15.87
C PRO A 517 34.50 10.94 14.34
N THR A 518 33.46 11.60 13.82
CA THR A 518 33.56 12.75 12.87
C THR A 518 32.19 13.24 12.37
N GLY A 519 31.94 14.55 12.48
CA GLY A 519 31.23 15.35 11.45
C GLY A 519 29.70 15.43 11.47
N GLU A 520 29.17 16.51 12.06
CA GLU A 520 27.88 17.18 11.77
C GLU A 520 27.70 17.64 10.30
N PRO A 521 26.54 18.19 9.82
CA PRO A 521 25.14 18.21 10.30
C PRO A 521 24.09 17.97 9.14
N PRO A 522 22.87 18.54 9.13
CA PRO A 522 21.59 17.88 9.35
C PRO A 522 20.81 17.50 8.07
N VAL A 523 20.05 16.40 8.12
CA VAL A 523 19.08 16.01 7.08
C VAL A 523 17.70 16.54 7.43
N PHE A 524 17.14 17.32 6.50
CA PHE A 524 15.79 17.85 6.50
C PHE A 524 14.72 16.74 6.56
N ALA A 525 13.70 17.00 7.38
CA ALA A 525 12.44 16.28 7.40
C ALA A 525 11.49 16.82 6.31
N ALA A 526 11.04 15.96 5.41
CA ALA A 526 9.86 16.06 4.53
C ALA A 526 9.77 14.73 3.76
N GLU A 527 8.67 14.03 3.51
CA GLU A 527 7.25 14.27 3.70
C GLU A 527 6.57 12.89 3.57
N ARG A 528 5.71 12.54 4.52
CA ARG A 528 4.69 11.49 4.33
C ARG A 528 3.56 12.13 3.54
N GLY A 529 3.26 11.62 2.36
CA GLY A 529 2.18 12.18 1.54
C GLY A 529 1.92 11.45 0.23
N ARG A 530 1.90 10.10 0.24
CA ARG A 530 1.47 9.30 -0.93
C ARG A 530 0.21 8.52 -0.58
N PHE A 531 -0.95 9.19 -0.50
CA PHE A 531 -2.28 8.57 -0.56
C PHE A 531 -3.37 9.66 -0.70
N SER A 532 -3.48 10.33 -1.85
CA SER A 532 -4.70 11.12 -2.18
C SER A 532 -4.88 11.55 -3.65
N LEU A 533 -4.10 11.04 -4.61
CA LEU A 533 -4.23 11.49 -6.02
C LEU A 533 -5.37 10.85 -6.82
N ARG A 534 -6.04 9.80 -6.30
CA ARG A 534 -7.19 9.17 -6.96
C ARG A 534 -8.54 9.87 -6.71
N TYR A 535 -8.65 10.76 -5.74
CA TYR A 535 -9.91 11.47 -5.44
C TYR A 535 -9.98 12.89 -6.04
N ALA A 536 -8.84 13.49 -6.38
CA ALA A 536 -8.79 14.83 -6.97
C ALA A 536 -9.03 14.84 -8.49
N LEU A 537 -8.66 13.78 -9.21
CA LEU A 537 -8.80 13.71 -10.68
C LEU A 537 -10.20 13.30 -11.16
N SER A 538 -11.03 12.66 -10.31
CA SER A 538 -12.43 12.37 -10.68
C SER A 538 -13.33 13.60 -10.57
N LYS A 539 -12.97 14.60 -9.75
CA LYS A 539 -13.79 15.80 -9.55
C LYS A 539 -13.61 16.84 -10.65
N ILE A 540 -12.43 16.92 -11.28
CA ILE A 540 -12.18 17.84 -12.40
C ILE A 540 -12.79 17.34 -13.72
N ALA A 541 -12.93 16.02 -13.90
CA ALA A 541 -13.59 15.45 -15.07
C ALA A 541 -15.13 15.56 -15.03
N ALA A 542 -15.74 15.75 -13.84
CA ALA A 542 -17.18 15.91 -13.70
C ALA A 542 -17.65 17.37 -13.92
N GLU A 543 -16.78 18.37 -13.75
CA GLU A 543 -17.15 19.79 -13.88
C GLU A 543 -17.00 20.33 -15.33
N SER A 544 -16.24 19.67 -16.22
CA SER A 544 -16.13 20.13 -17.62
C SER A 544 -17.29 19.69 -18.53
N HIS A 545 -18.11 18.72 -18.10
CA HIS A 545 -19.28 18.25 -18.86
C HIS A 545 -20.58 19.05 -18.60
N ALA A 546 -20.58 20.00 -17.66
CA ALA A 546 -21.76 20.78 -17.29
C ALA A 546 -21.83 22.19 -17.92
N SER A 547 -20.79 22.66 -18.61
CA SER A 547 -20.72 24.02 -19.18
C SER A 547 -20.71 24.01 -20.72
N GLY A 548 -21.58 23.20 -21.32
CA GLY A 548 -21.68 23.00 -22.76
C GLY A 548 -23.14 22.95 -23.26
N LYS A 549 -24.00 23.81 -22.74
CA LYS A 549 -25.32 24.10 -23.30
C LYS A 549 -25.76 25.49 -22.83
N VAL A 550 -25.82 26.43 -23.77
CA VAL A 550 -26.70 27.60 -23.91
C VAL A 550 -25.91 28.76 -24.54
N SER A 551 -26.42 29.19 -25.70
CA SER A 551 -26.08 30.34 -26.56
C SER A 551 -24.85 30.20 -27.47
#